data_AF-A0A5M7B6D3-F1
#
_entry.id   AF-A0A5M7B6D3-F1
#
_cell.length_a   1.000
_cell.length_b   1.000
_cell.length_c   1.000
_cell.angle_alpha   90.00
_cell.angle_beta   90.00
_cell.angle_gamma   90.00
#
_symmetry.space_group_name_H-M   'P 1'
#
loop_
_entity.id
_entity.type
_entity.pdbx_description
1 polymer ?
#
loop_
_entity_poly.entity_id
_entity_poly.type
_entity_poly.pdbx_seq_one_letter_code
_entity_poly.pdbx_strand_id
1 'polypeptide(L)'
;MFDDTILFEEKNGFVAVEAEHFYKQSKSQIRQWFRVSTAEVPSVDNYQDTEHSNNASNQSYIEILPDTRITHADKLVCGDNFSDKPGVLGIVHYQVKINSSGRYYVWVRAFSTGSEDNGIHVGINNTWPLHGQKMQWCEGKNKWTWASKQRTKEVHCGVPNEIYLDFETAGIHDIQFSMREDGFEFDKFILTKDINYSPM
;
A
#
# COMPACT_ATOMS: atom_id res chain seq x y z
N MET A 1 -29.79 2.12 -9.47
CA MET A 1 -28.66 2.81 -8.83
C MET A 1 -27.44 2.03 -9.22
N PHE A 2 -26.59 2.60 -10.08
CA PHE A 2 -25.35 1.96 -10.48
C PHE A 2 -24.38 2.11 -9.32
N ASP A 3 -24.06 0.98 -8.70
CA ASP A 3 -22.92 0.86 -7.80
C ASP A 3 -21.68 0.84 -8.71
N ASP A 4 -21.15 2.02 -9.04
CA ASP A 4 -19.91 2.19 -9.84
C ASP A 4 -18.69 1.79 -9.00
N THR A 5 -18.73 0.63 -8.38
CA THR A 5 -17.57 0.03 -7.74
C THR A 5 -16.58 -0.34 -8.84
N ILE A 6 -15.43 0.33 -8.86
CA ILE A 6 -14.34 0.02 -9.77
C ILE A 6 -13.87 -1.40 -9.46
N LEU A 7 -14.10 -2.31 -10.41
CA LEU A 7 -13.72 -3.71 -10.32
C LEU A 7 -12.50 -3.97 -11.19
N PHE A 8 -11.40 -4.36 -10.57
CA PHE A 8 -10.22 -4.85 -11.28
C PHE A 8 -10.36 -6.35 -11.55
N GLU A 9 -9.80 -6.84 -12.65
CA GLU A 9 -9.91 -8.25 -13.01
C GLU A 9 -8.53 -8.85 -13.30
N GLU A 10 -8.26 -9.96 -12.64
CA GLU A 10 -7.08 -10.79 -12.86
C GLU A 10 -7.14 -11.50 -14.21
N LYS A 11 -6.03 -11.45 -14.94
CA LYS A 11 -5.84 -12.14 -16.22
C LYS A 11 -4.53 -12.92 -16.20
N ASN A 12 -4.61 -14.23 -16.42
CA ASN A 12 -3.47 -15.13 -16.54
C ASN A 12 -2.52 -15.10 -15.33
N GLY A 13 -3.08 -15.06 -14.13
CA GLY A 13 -2.35 -14.98 -12.86
C GLY A 13 -1.79 -13.60 -12.54
N PHE A 14 -2.26 -12.53 -13.19
CA PHE A 14 -1.73 -11.17 -13.02
C PHE A 14 -2.83 -10.11 -12.96
N VAL A 15 -2.70 -9.14 -12.06
CA VAL A 15 -3.48 -7.90 -12.04
C VAL A 15 -2.63 -6.76 -11.49
N ALA A 16 -2.78 -5.57 -12.07
CA ALA A 16 -2.16 -4.34 -11.59
C ALA A 16 -3.24 -3.28 -11.33
N VAL A 17 -3.10 -2.53 -10.24
CA VAL A 17 -4.11 -1.61 -9.74
C VAL A 17 -3.44 -0.32 -9.30
N GLU A 18 -3.89 0.81 -9.86
CA GLU A 18 -3.46 2.15 -9.42
C GLU A 18 -4.06 2.45 -8.05
N ALA A 19 -3.24 2.95 -7.14
CA ALA A 19 -3.61 3.07 -5.73
C ALA A 19 -4.72 4.11 -5.52
N GLU A 20 -4.80 5.16 -6.33
CA GLU A 20 -5.85 6.19 -6.27
C GLU A 20 -7.25 5.67 -6.63
N HIS A 21 -7.36 4.48 -7.20
CA HIS A 21 -8.65 3.87 -7.55
C HIS A 21 -9.30 3.05 -6.43
N PHE A 22 -8.91 3.28 -5.16
CA PHE A 22 -9.63 2.69 -4.02
C PHE A 22 -11.09 3.13 -4.02
N TYR A 23 -12.02 2.20 -3.82
CA TYR A 23 -13.46 2.49 -3.81
C TYR A 23 -13.96 2.92 -2.42
N LYS A 24 -13.18 2.61 -1.38
CA LYS A 24 -13.51 2.88 0.02
C LYS A 24 -12.25 3.03 0.86
N GLN A 25 -12.33 3.84 1.90
CA GLN A 25 -11.39 3.79 3.01
C GLN A 25 -12.11 3.60 4.35
N SER A 26 -11.40 3.09 5.36
CA SER A 26 -11.92 2.88 6.71
C SER A 26 -10.84 3.07 7.76
N LYS A 27 -11.24 3.13 9.04
CA LYS A 27 -10.34 3.45 10.17
C LYS A 27 -9.55 4.75 9.95
N SER A 28 -10.21 5.72 9.34
CA SER A 28 -9.58 6.96 8.83
C SER A 28 -9.72 8.17 9.76
N GLN A 29 -10.08 7.95 11.04
CA GLN A 29 -10.35 9.04 11.98
C GLN A 29 -9.07 9.77 12.45
N ILE A 30 -7.95 9.05 12.49
CA ILE A 30 -6.66 9.56 12.97
C ILE A 30 -5.72 9.83 11.79
N ARG A 31 -5.74 8.94 10.79
CA ARG A 31 -4.97 9.05 9.54
C ARG A 31 -5.85 8.68 8.36
N GLN A 32 -5.78 9.46 7.29
CA GLN A 32 -6.63 9.31 6.12
C GLN A 32 -5.77 9.27 4.86
N TRP A 33 -6.16 8.42 3.89
CA TRP A 33 -5.54 8.41 2.58
C TRP A 33 -6.13 9.51 1.70
N PHE A 34 -5.27 10.33 1.13
CA PHE A 34 -5.61 11.39 0.17
C PHE A 34 -5.05 11.04 -1.19
N ARG A 35 -5.77 11.40 -2.25
CA ARG A 35 -5.25 11.34 -3.61
C ARG A 35 -4.38 12.57 -3.84
N VAL A 36 -3.27 12.38 -4.53
CA VAL A 36 -2.35 13.44 -4.90
C VAL A 36 -2.11 13.37 -6.40
N SER A 37 -2.19 14.52 -7.07
CA SER A 37 -1.85 14.71 -8.49
C SER A 37 -1.55 16.19 -8.76
N THR A 38 -1.12 16.53 -9.97
CA THR A 38 -0.99 17.94 -10.38
C THR A 38 -2.30 18.73 -10.32
N ALA A 39 -3.45 18.06 -10.26
CA ALA A 39 -4.78 18.67 -10.20
C ALA A 39 -5.46 18.55 -8.82
N GLU A 40 -4.95 17.70 -7.94
CA GLU A 40 -5.52 17.41 -6.62
C GLU A 40 -4.39 17.41 -5.60
N VAL A 41 -4.40 18.41 -4.71
CA VAL A 41 -3.44 18.52 -3.61
C VAL A 41 -4.19 18.39 -2.30
N PRO A 42 -3.74 17.53 -1.36
CA PRO A 42 -4.37 17.39 -0.06
C PRO A 42 -4.43 18.72 0.69
N SER A 43 -5.62 19.11 1.16
CA SER A 43 -5.80 20.29 2.03
C SER A 43 -5.67 19.86 3.49
N VAL A 44 -4.45 19.55 3.92
CA VAL A 44 -4.12 19.18 5.31
C VAL A 44 -3.23 20.25 5.93
N ASP A 45 -3.48 20.61 7.18
CA ASP A 45 -2.69 21.60 7.89
C ASP A 45 -1.22 21.15 7.97
N ASN A 46 -0.30 22.04 7.56
CA ASN A 46 1.14 21.79 7.51
C ASN A 46 1.59 20.66 6.57
N TYR A 47 0.89 20.43 5.44
CA TYR A 47 1.41 19.61 4.35
C TYR A 47 2.76 20.16 3.90
N GLN A 48 3.83 19.42 4.17
CA GLN A 48 5.22 19.83 3.93
C GLN A 48 5.89 19.02 2.83
N ASP A 49 5.19 18.00 2.31
CA ASP A 49 5.76 17.07 1.36
C ASP A 49 5.79 17.67 -0.04
N THR A 50 6.85 17.29 -0.75
CA THR A 50 7.00 17.67 -2.15
C THR A 50 6.09 16.77 -2.98
N GLU A 51 5.34 17.38 -3.88
CA GLU A 51 4.45 16.67 -4.79
C GLU A 51 5.27 15.74 -5.73
N HIS A 52 5.04 14.42 -5.68
CA HIS A 52 5.79 13.41 -6.44
C HIS A 52 5.06 12.79 -7.65
N SER A 53 3.91 13.36 -8.07
CA SER A 53 3.03 12.78 -9.09
C SER A 53 3.66 12.67 -10.46
N ASN A 54 4.55 13.58 -10.86
CA ASN A 54 5.14 13.58 -12.21
C ASN A 54 5.81 12.25 -12.62
N ASN A 55 6.22 11.42 -11.66
CA ASN A 55 6.83 10.11 -11.95
C ASN A 55 6.03 8.91 -11.41
N ALA A 56 4.85 9.17 -10.83
CA ALA A 56 3.87 8.15 -10.48
C ALA A 56 3.24 7.57 -11.77
N SER A 57 2.78 6.32 -11.73
CA SER A 57 2.33 5.53 -12.90
C SER A 57 1.27 6.27 -13.72
N ASN A 58 0.28 6.85 -13.03
CA ASN A 58 -0.83 7.55 -13.65
C ASN A 58 -0.79 9.08 -13.39
N GLN A 59 0.41 9.61 -13.10
CA GLN A 59 0.56 10.98 -12.59
C GLN A 59 -0.32 11.26 -11.36
N SER A 60 -0.56 10.22 -10.56
CA SER A 60 -1.29 10.29 -9.30
C SER A 60 -0.85 9.14 -8.40
N TYR A 61 -1.00 9.35 -7.09
CA TYR A 61 -0.75 8.38 -6.05
C TYR A 61 -1.67 8.69 -4.86
N ILE A 62 -1.59 7.89 -3.81
CA ILE A 62 -2.22 8.21 -2.54
C ILE A 62 -1.19 8.34 -1.43
N GLU A 63 -1.47 9.24 -0.50
CA GLU A 63 -0.61 9.52 0.63
C GLU A 63 -1.44 9.50 1.91
N ILE A 64 -0.87 8.94 2.98
CA ILE A 64 -1.55 8.86 4.27
C ILE A 64 -1.17 10.02 5.18
N LEU A 65 -2.15 10.85 5.51
CA LEU A 65 -1.95 12.13 6.17
C LEU A 65 -2.85 12.30 7.42
N PRO A 66 -2.54 13.26 8.32
CA PRO A 66 -1.34 14.11 8.32
C PRO A 66 -0.06 13.31 8.54
N ASP A 67 1.04 13.68 7.86
CA ASP A 67 2.37 13.19 8.22
C ASP A 67 2.87 13.98 9.43
N THR A 68 3.07 13.27 10.53
CA THR A 68 3.56 13.84 11.79
C THR A 68 4.92 13.28 12.19
N ARG A 69 5.49 12.38 11.40
CA ARG A 69 6.75 11.71 11.67
C ARG A 69 7.62 11.67 10.41
N ILE A 70 7.88 12.83 9.83
CA ILE A 70 8.71 13.01 8.64
C ILE A 70 10.13 12.44 8.85
N THR A 71 10.71 12.64 10.03
CA THR A 71 12.10 12.26 10.34
C THR A 71 12.23 11.48 11.64
N HIS A 72 13.41 10.88 11.86
CA HIS A 72 13.71 10.19 13.11
C HIS A 72 13.72 11.11 14.34
N ALA A 73 13.85 12.43 14.16
CA ALA A 73 13.76 13.40 15.25
C ALA A 73 12.33 13.58 15.76
N ASP A 74 11.34 13.25 14.93
CA ASP A 74 9.93 13.35 15.26
C ASP A 74 9.48 12.20 16.16
N LYS A 75 8.54 12.52 17.06
CA LYS A 75 8.11 11.58 18.09
C LYS A 75 7.33 10.43 17.48
N LEU A 76 7.78 9.20 17.71
CA LEU A 76 7.00 8.00 17.44
C LEU A 76 5.82 7.89 18.42
N VAL A 77 4.60 7.76 17.88
CA VAL A 77 3.35 7.57 18.62
C VAL A 77 2.60 6.37 18.04
N CYS A 78 2.78 5.22 18.70
CA CYS A 78 2.11 3.98 18.32
C CYS A 78 0.57 4.11 18.42
N GLY A 79 -0.13 3.66 17.38
CA GLY A 79 -1.57 3.79 17.22
C GLY A 79 -2.01 5.13 16.61
N ASP A 80 -1.06 6.00 16.23
CA ASP A 80 -1.33 7.33 15.69
C ASP A 80 -0.53 7.57 14.39
N ASN A 81 0.79 7.74 14.47
CA ASN A 81 1.68 7.88 13.31
C ASN A 81 2.37 6.58 12.90
N PHE A 82 2.21 5.53 13.72
CA PHE A 82 2.79 4.23 13.47
C PHE A 82 1.89 3.11 14.01
N SER A 83 1.76 2.02 13.27
CA SER A 83 1.12 0.80 13.76
C SER A 83 1.86 -0.45 13.27
N ASP A 84 2.40 -1.23 14.20
CA ASP A 84 2.93 -2.57 13.88
C ASP A 84 1.80 -3.61 13.72
N LYS A 85 0.57 -3.26 14.09
CA LYS A 85 -0.61 -4.10 13.97
C LYS A 85 -1.35 -3.76 12.67
N PRO A 86 -1.55 -4.72 11.75
CA PRO A 86 -2.30 -4.46 10.53
C PRO A 86 -3.79 -4.26 10.81
N GLY A 87 -4.49 -3.54 9.94
CA GLY A 87 -5.95 -3.47 9.93
C GLY A 87 -6.61 -2.64 11.02
N VAL A 88 -5.83 -1.82 11.74
CA VAL A 88 -6.36 -1.00 12.84
C VAL A 88 -6.43 0.49 12.51
N LEU A 89 -5.71 0.94 11.47
CA LEU A 89 -5.52 2.35 11.17
C LEU A 89 -5.32 2.58 9.67
N GLY A 90 -5.97 3.61 9.12
CA GLY A 90 -5.80 4.08 7.74
C GLY A 90 -5.86 2.97 6.70
N ILE A 91 -7.07 2.47 6.40
CA ILE A 91 -7.26 1.33 5.50
C ILE A 91 -7.86 1.79 4.17
N VAL A 92 -7.27 1.42 3.05
CA VAL A 92 -7.86 1.54 1.70
C VAL A 92 -8.28 0.18 1.17
N HIS A 93 -9.35 0.18 0.36
CA HIS A 93 -10.03 -1.03 -0.12
C HIS A 93 -10.14 -1.03 -1.65
N TYR A 94 -9.94 -2.20 -2.25
CA TYR A 94 -9.97 -2.43 -3.70
C TYR A 94 -10.76 -3.71 -3.99
N GLN A 95 -11.78 -3.63 -4.85
CA GLN A 95 -12.47 -4.83 -5.32
C GLN A 95 -11.72 -5.43 -6.50
N VAL A 96 -11.24 -6.66 -6.34
CA VAL A 96 -10.48 -7.38 -7.36
C VAL A 96 -11.14 -8.73 -7.62
N LYS A 97 -11.53 -8.97 -8.88
CA LYS A 97 -11.99 -10.26 -9.36
C LYS A 97 -10.79 -11.15 -9.67
N ILE A 98 -10.62 -12.21 -8.87
CA ILE A 98 -9.64 -13.26 -9.06
C ILE A 98 -10.28 -14.40 -9.86
N ASN A 99 -9.70 -14.72 -11.01
CA ASN A 99 -10.22 -15.75 -11.91
C ASN A 99 -9.58 -17.11 -11.66
N SER A 100 -8.36 -17.16 -11.13
CA SER A 100 -7.68 -18.41 -10.76
C SER A 100 -7.27 -18.42 -9.28
N SER A 101 -7.69 -19.44 -8.53
CA SER A 101 -7.26 -19.61 -7.13
C SER A 101 -5.75 -19.89 -7.02
N GLY A 102 -5.20 -19.73 -5.82
CA GLY A 102 -3.81 -19.98 -5.49
C GLY A 102 -3.12 -18.77 -4.86
N ARG A 103 -1.79 -18.89 -4.75
CA ARG A 103 -0.93 -17.85 -4.18
C ARG A 103 -0.63 -16.75 -5.19
N TYR A 104 -0.77 -15.50 -4.75
CA TYR A 104 -0.33 -14.33 -5.47
C TYR A 104 0.66 -13.53 -4.62
N TYR A 105 1.83 -13.28 -5.16
CA TYR A 105 2.83 -12.38 -4.60
C TYR A 105 2.36 -10.94 -4.80
N VAL A 106 2.51 -10.14 -3.75
CA VAL A 106 2.09 -8.74 -3.76
C VAL A 106 3.33 -7.87 -3.97
N TRP A 107 3.28 -7.05 -5.01
CA TRP A 107 4.25 -5.98 -5.23
C TRP A 107 3.57 -4.65 -5.05
N VAL A 108 4.25 -3.70 -4.42
CA VAL A 108 3.78 -2.30 -4.31
C VAL A 108 4.88 -1.40 -4.83
N ARG A 109 4.48 -0.34 -5.53
CA ARG A 109 5.31 0.79 -5.90
C ARG A 109 5.02 1.92 -4.92
N ALA A 110 6.06 2.31 -4.20
CA ALA A 110 5.98 3.35 -3.18
C ALA A 110 7.07 4.39 -3.39
N PHE A 111 6.81 5.61 -2.92
CA PHE A 111 7.83 6.64 -2.74
C PHE A 111 8.10 6.72 -1.25
N SER A 112 9.37 6.82 -0.89
CA SER A 112 9.76 7.00 0.51
C SER A 112 10.98 7.89 0.54
N THR A 113 10.92 8.88 1.42
CA THR A 113 11.97 9.86 1.68
C THR A 113 12.92 9.34 2.77
N GLY A 114 12.38 8.67 3.79
CA GLY A 114 13.07 8.33 5.03
C GLY A 114 12.82 6.90 5.52
N SER A 115 13.22 6.59 6.75
CA SER A 115 12.87 5.30 7.40
C SER A 115 11.54 5.35 8.14
N GLU A 116 10.82 6.47 8.03
CA GLU A 116 9.65 6.79 8.80
C GLU A 116 8.35 6.63 8.01
N ASP A 117 8.44 6.59 6.68
CA ASP A 117 7.35 6.63 5.70
C ASP A 117 7.40 5.41 4.74
N ASN A 118 7.99 4.30 5.18
CA ASN A 118 8.53 3.29 4.27
C ASN A 118 7.98 1.89 4.48
N GLY A 119 6.80 1.76 5.07
CA GLY A 119 6.15 0.49 5.29
C GLY A 119 4.63 0.52 5.26
N ILE A 120 4.06 -0.63 4.89
CA ILE A 120 2.61 -0.85 4.79
C ILE A 120 2.27 -2.31 5.09
N HIS A 121 0.99 -2.59 5.36
CA HIS A 121 0.46 -3.95 5.44
C HIS A 121 -0.56 -4.18 4.32
N VAL A 122 -0.68 -5.41 3.84
CA VAL A 122 -1.71 -5.90 2.91
C VAL A 122 -2.56 -6.98 3.58
N GLY A 123 -3.84 -7.00 3.23
CA GLY A 123 -4.86 -7.92 3.72
C GLY A 123 -5.88 -8.26 2.64
N ILE A 124 -6.75 -9.21 2.97
CA ILE A 124 -7.79 -9.73 2.08
C ILE A 124 -9.06 -10.03 2.89
N ASN A 125 -10.22 -9.58 2.42
CA ASN A 125 -11.53 -9.88 3.01
C ASN A 125 -11.58 -9.64 4.54
N ASN A 126 -11.06 -8.50 4.99
CA ASN A 126 -10.88 -8.08 6.38
C ASN A 126 -9.99 -8.98 7.24
N THR A 127 -9.21 -9.85 6.59
CA THR A 127 -8.20 -10.70 7.21
C THR A 127 -6.81 -10.17 6.89
N TRP A 128 -5.88 -10.29 7.83
CA TRP A 128 -4.51 -9.80 7.71
C TRP A 128 -3.52 -10.96 7.89
N PRO A 129 -3.27 -11.75 6.83
CA PRO A 129 -2.38 -12.93 6.89
C PRO A 129 -0.99 -12.56 7.37
N LEU A 130 -0.25 -13.54 7.94
CA LEU A 130 1.13 -13.32 8.38
C LEU A 130 2.00 -12.72 7.26
N HIS A 131 1.95 -13.33 6.07
CA HIS A 131 2.67 -12.90 4.87
C HIS A 131 2.04 -11.70 4.15
N GLY A 132 1.11 -11.00 4.79
CA GLY A 132 0.64 -9.68 4.34
C GLY A 132 1.23 -8.52 5.13
N GLN A 133 2.04 -8.79 6.16
CA GLN A 133 2.38 -7.76 7.14
C GLN A 133 3.80 -7.22 6.96
N LYS A 134 4.00 -5.95 7.32
CA LYS A 134 5.31 -5.31 7.48
C LYS A 134 6.13 -5.33 6.19
N MET A 135 5.48 -4.97 5.08
CA MET A 135 6.21 -4.72 3.85
C MET A 135 7.05 -3.46 4.02
N GLN A 136 8.28 -3.45 3.51
CA GLN A 136 9.29 -2.44 3.87
C GLN A 136 10.20 -2.05 2.70
N TRP A 137 10.50 -0.76 2.58
CA TRP A 137 11.44 -0.19 1.61
C TRP A 137 12.67 0.39 2.31
N CYS A 138 13.77 -0.37 2.38
CA CYS A 138 15.08 0.16 2.82
C CYS A 138 15.84 0.87 1.69
N GLU A 139 15.65 0.41 0.45
CA GLU A 139 16.31 0.92 -0.75
C GLU A 139 15.34 1.75 -1.58
N GLY A 140 15.87 2.49 -2.56
CA GLY A 140 15.02 3.21 -3.51
C GLY A 140 14.44 4.52 -2.99
N LYS A 141 15.13 5.17 -2.04
CA LYS A 141 14.70 6.46 -1.49
C LYS A 141 14.63 7.57 -2.53
N ASN A 142 13.69 8.50 -2.34
CA ASN A 142 13.45 9.65 -3.20
C ASN A 142 13.15 9.29 -4.67
N LYS A 143 12.54 8.13 -4.89
CA LYS A 143 12.04 7.68 -6.19
C LYS A 143 10.98 6.59 -6.01
N TRP A 144 10.03 6.53 -6.95
CA TRP A 144 9.05 5.44 -7.02
C TRP A 144 9.74 4.10 -7.23
N THR A 145 9.61 3.20 -6.25
CA THR A 145 10.33 1.92 -6.23
C THR A 145 9.38 0.77 -5.94
N TRP A 146 9.46 -0.27 -6.76
CA TRP A 146 8.78 -1.53 -6.52
C TRP A 146 9.47 -2.35 -5.42
N ALA A 147 8.71 -2.91 -4.50
CA ALA A 147 9.20 -3.92 -3.56
C ALA A 147 8.15 -5.00 -3.25
N SER A 148 8.65 -6.14 -2.79
CA SER A 148 7.89 -7.27 -2.25
C SER A 148 8.77 -8.01 -1.23
N LYS A 149 8.93 -7.44 -0.04
CA LYS A 149 9.81 -7.97 1.02
C LYS A 149 9.16 -7.81 2.39
N GLN A 150 9.10 -8.89 3.17
CA GLN A 150 8.54 -8.87 4.52
C GLN A 150 9.63 -8.62 5.55
N ARG A 151 9.54 -7.53 6.30
CA ARG A 151 10.40 -7.30 7.47
C ARG A 151 10.18 -8.36 8.55
N THR A 152 11.28 -8.94 9.02
CA THR A 152 11.29 -9.84 10.18
C THR A 152 12.14 -9.26 11.30
N LYS A 153 12.22 -9.98 12.43
CA LYS A 153 13.12 -9.59 13.54
C LYS A 153 14.58 -9.76 13.13
N GLU A 154 14.88 -10.79 12.33
CA GLU A 154 16.21 -11.18 11.89
C GLU A 154 16.66 -10.39 10.65
N VAL A 155 15.73 -10.04 9.76
CA VAL A 155 16.00 -9.35 8.48
C VAL A 155 15.20 -8.05 8.43
N HIS A 156 15.83 -6.97 8.89
CA HIS A 156 15.22 -5.65 9.03
C HIS A 156 14.69 -5.08 7.70
N CYS A 157 15.43 -5.27 6.61
CA CYS A 157 15.04 -4.79 5.27
C CYS A 157 14.15 -5.77 4.49
N GLY A 158 13.75 -6.84 5.16
CA GLY A 158 12.80 -7.81 4.70
C GLY A 158 13.35 -8.93 3.83
N VAL A 159 12.64 -10.05 3.91
CA VAL A 159 12.89 -11.26 3.13
C VAL A 159 12.05 -11.21 1.85
N PRO A 160 12.66 -11.33 0.65
CA PRO A 160 11.92 -11.37 -0.61
C PRO A 160 10.94 -12.54 -0.68
N ASN A 161 9.89 -12.41 -1.48
CA ASN A 161 8.88 -13.45 -1.75
C ASN A 161 8.06 -13.89 -0.52
N GLU A 162 8.19 -13.19 0.61
CA GLU A 162 7.43 -13.43 1.84
C GLU A 162 6.20 -12.51 1.97
N ILE A 163 5.90 -11.72 0.93
CA ILE A 163 4.68 -10.91 0.85
C ILE A 163 3.74 -11.50 -0.21
N TYR A 164 2.70 -12.19 0.25
CA TYR A 164 1.73 -12.87 -0.61
C TYR A 164 0.34 -12.99 0.04
N LEU A 165 -0.66 -13.17 -0.82
CA LEU A 165 -2.04 -13.52 -0.45
C LEU A 165 -2.40 -14.86 -1.07
N ASP A 166 -3.05 -15.73 -0.30
CA ASP A 166 -3.58 -17.00 -0.77
C ASP A 166 -5.09 -16.86 -1.02
N PHE A 167 -5.51 -17.13 -2.26
CA PHE A 167 -6.92 -17.11 -2.67
C PHE A 167 -7.43 -18.54 -2.81
N GLU A 168 -8.27 -18.99 -1.88
CA GLU A 168 -8.80 -20.36 -1.89
C GLU A 168 -9.77 -20.62 -3.06
N THR A 169 -10.51 -19.58 -3.47
CA THR A 169 -11.53 -19.65 -4.51
C THR A 169 -11.38 -18.50 -5.50
N ALA A 170 -11.84 -18.71 -6.74
CA ALA A 170 -12.09 -17.60 -7.65
C ALA A 170 -13.29 -16.78 -7.15
N GLY A 171 -13.34 -15.49 -7.46
CA GLY A 171 -14.40 -14.59 -7.02
C GLY A 171 -13.94 -13.15 -6.89
N ILE A 172 -14.84 -12.30 -6.42
CA ILE A 172 -14.50 -10.92 -6.07
C ILE A 172 -13.99 -10.91 -4.62
N HIS A 173 -12.82 -10.33 -4.41
CA HIS A 173 -12.18 -10.18 -3.11
C HIS A 173 -11.94 -8.70 -2.80
N ASP A 174 -12.07 -8.33 -1.52
CA ASP A 174 -11.68 -7.02 -1.01
C ASP A 174 -10.20 -7.07 -0.63
N ILE A 175 -9.35 -6.52 -1.48
CA ILE A 175 -7.91 -6.36 -1.20
C ILE A 175 -7.74 -5.07 -0.42
N GLN A 176 -7.03 -5.13 0.69
CA GLN A 176 -6.92 -4.01 1.62
C GLN A 176 -5.46 -3.71 1.90
N PHE A 177 -5.15 -2.42 2.04
CA PHE A 177 -3.86 -1.98 2.56
C PHE A 177 -4.10 -1.13 3.80
N SER A 178 -3.31 -1.37 4.85
CA SER A 178 -3.40 -0.60 6.10
C SER A 178 -2.08 0.05 6.42
N MET A 179 -2.18 1.23 7.00
CA MET A 179 -1.04 2.02 7.43
C MET A 179 -0.16 1.24 8.40
N ARG A 180 1.14 1.22 8.11
CA ARG A 180 2.16 0.93 9.12
C ARG A 180 2.79 2.22 9.63
N GLU A 181 3.00 3.18 8.75
CA GLU A 181 3.67 4.46 8.95
C GLU A 181 2.86 5.56 8.26
N ASP A 182 2.71 6.74 8.88
CA ASP A 182 2.15 7.91 8.21
C ASP A 182 3.15 8.50 7.20
N GLY A 183 2.70 9.41 6.33
CA GLY A 183 3.51 9.92 5.21
C GLY A 183 3.77 8.89 4.09
N PHE A 184 3.35 7.63 4.23
CA PHE A 184 3.58 6.62 3.21
C PHE A 184 2.89 6.99 1.89
N GLU A 185 3.68 7.10 0.82
CA GLU A 185 3.20 7.38 -0.53
C GLU A 185 3.08 6.09 -1.35
N PHE A 186 1.87 5.81 -1.85
CA PHE A 186 1.49 4.59 -2.52
C PHE A 186 0.97 4.88 -3.93
N ASP A 187 1.67 4.41 -4.96
CA ASP A 187 1.34 4.64 -6.38
C ASP A 187 0.55 3.48 -6.97
N LYS A 188 1.03 2.25 -6.83
CA LYS A 188 0.48 1.09 -7.56
C LYS A 188 0.76 -0.21 -6.87
N PHE A 189 -0.12 -1.20 -7.01
CA PHE A 189 0.18 -2.57 -6.62
C PHE A 189 -0.08 -3.58 -7.73
N ILE A 190 0.59 -4.73 -7.62
CA ILE A 190 0.46 -5.87 -8.50
C ILE A 190 0.21 -7.11 -7.65
N LEU A 191 -0.70 -7.96 -8.10
CA LEU A 191 -0.82 -9.34 -7.64
C LEU A 191 -0.37 -10.24 -8.80
N THR A 192 0.56 -11.14 -8.54
CA THR A 192 1.08 -12.08 -9.56
C THR A 192 1.29 -13.47 -9.00
N LYS A 193 0.95 -14.51 -9.77
CA LYS A 193 1.27 -15.91 -9.42
C LYS A 193 2.72 -16.28 -9.70
N ASP A 194 3.44 -15.47 -10.48
CA ASP A 194 4.85 -15.72 -10.82
C ASP A 194 5.76 -15.24 -9.70
N ILE A 195 6.36 -16.19 -8.98
CA ILE A 195 7.35 -15.93 -7.91
C ILE A 195 8.62 -15.25 -8.43
N ASN A 196 8.93 -15.40 -9.72
CA ASN A 196 10.11 -14.80 -10.33
C ASN A 196 9.81 -13.45 -10.99
N TYR A 197 8.57 -12.96 -10.89
CA TYR A 197 8.22 -11.67 -11.43
C TYR A 197 9.01 -10.58 -10.72
N SER A 198 9.68 -9.73 -11.51
CA SER A 198 10.32 -8.51 -11.04
C SER A 198 9.81 -7.37 -11.92
N PRO A 199 8.97 -6.46 -11.40
CA PRO A 199 8.56 -5.29 -12.16
C PRO A 199 9.77 -4.39 -12.46
N MET A 200 9.69 -3.68 -13.59
CA MET A 200 10.68 -2.67 -14.00
C MET A 200 10.34 -1.30 -13.44
#